data_AF-A0A151ZJU0-F1
#
_entry.id   AF-A0A151ZJU0-F1
#
_cell.length_a   1.000
_cell.length_b   1.000
_cell.length_c   1.000
_cell.angle_alpha   90.00
_cell.angle_beta   90.00
_cell.angle_gamma   90.00
#
_symmetry.space_group_name_H-M   'P 1'
#
loop_
_entity.id
_entity.type
_entity.pdbx_description
1 polymer ?
#
loop_
_entity_poly.entity_id
_entity_poly.type
_entity_poly.pdbx_seq_one_letter_code
_entity_poly.pdbx_strand_id
1 'polypeptide(L)'
;MELILGISVISHLCRSSSFSSDGSDVTGSPLVFENICVEDREKDVRIVYVWVGLRSLKGWYGPNHWSVILKLSNGQYVCQQKNTNHYVACKVENSLGDAARQTWGEKGRKVRTSCYGECDVSWSTFHSEFTEYSEYTFFTGDCQNYARKLVDYLNKKTVGLFPSENGPEFW
;
A
#
# COMPACT_ATOMS: atom_id res chain seq x y z
N MET A 1 2.09 -56.36 -0.45
CA MET A 1 2.89 -55.13 -0.65
C MET A 1 2.09 -54.26 -1.61
N GLU A 2 1.16 -53.47 -1.07
CA GLU A 2 0.49 -52.39 -1.80
C GLU A 2 0.24 -51.28 -0.77
N LEU A 3 0.91 -50.14 -0.99
CA LEU A 3 0.77 -48.91 -0.23
C LEU A 3 -0.35 -48.10 -0.90
N ILE A 4 -1.51 -48.02 -0.25
CA ILE A 4 -2.56 -47.07 -0.66
C ILE A 4 -2.25 -45.74 0.01
N LEU A 5 -1.65 -44.83 -0.77
CA LEU A 5 -1.43 -43.43 -0.44
C LEU A 5 -2.78 -42.71 -0.37
N GLY A 6 -3.08 -42.17 0.82
CA GLY A 6 -4.22 -41.29 1.03
C GLY A 6 -4.02 -39.96 0.34
N ILE A 7 -4.99 -39.58 -0.50
CA ILE A 7 -5.15 -38.22 -0.98
C ILE A 7 -6.31 -37.62 -0.16
N SER A 8 -5.97 -36.95 0.94
CA SER A 8 -6.91 -36.06 1.62
C SER A 8 -6.91 -34.75 0.84
N VAL A 9 -7.91 -34.57 -0.03
CA VAL A 9 -8.19 -33.29 -0.67
C VAL A 9 -8.77 -32.37 0.39
N ILE A 10 -7.89 -31.67 1.11
CA ILE A 10 -8.29 -30.57 1.98
C ILE A 10 -8.44 -29.34 1.08
N SER A 11 -9.63 -29.18 0.51
CA SER A 11 -10.11 -27.90 0.01
C SER A 11 -10.33 -26.97 1.20
N HIS A 12 -9.28 -26.29 1.67
CA HIS A 12 -9.45 -25.15 2.57
C HIS A 12 -9.81 -23.92 1.75
N LEU A 13 -11.11 -23.82 1.49
CA LEU A 13 -11.81 -22.56 1.33
C LEU A 13 -11.24 -21.56 2.36
N CYS A 14 -10.59 -20.51 1.87
CA CYS A 14 -10.26 -19.33 2.65
C CYS A 14 -11.55 -18.79 3.24
N ARG A 15 -11.86 -19.20 4.47
CA ARG A 15 -12.99 -18.71 5.23
C ARG A 15 -12.66 -17.27 5.57
N SER A 16 -13.25 -16.37 4.80
CA SER A 16 -13.20 -14.94 5.05
C SER A 16 -13.73 -14.68 6.44
N SER A 17 -12.84 -14.33 7.37
CA SER A 17 -13.21 -13.81 8.68
C SER A 17 -13.71 -12.38 8.47
N SER A 18 -15.00 -12.25 8.20
CA SER A 18 -15.69 -10.96 8.14
C SER A 18 -15.66 -10.32 9.53
N PHE A 19 -14.68 -9.47 9.80
CA PHE A 19 -14.79 -8.47 10.85
C PHE A 19 -15.47 -7.24 10.25
N SER A 20 -16.79 -7.15 10.47
CA SER A 20 -17.55 -5.92 10.29
C SER A 20 -17.04 -4.89 11.29
N SER A 21 -16.39 -3.84 10.79
CA SER A 21 -16.23 -2.59 11.52
C SER A 21 -17.02 -1.52 10.78
N ASP A 22 -18.27 -1.34 11.19
CA ASP A 22 -19.06 -0.17 10.87
C ASP A 22 -18.37 1.06 11.48
N GLY A 23 -17.76 1.83 10.59
CA GLY A 23 -16.98 3.02 10.93
C GLY A 23 -16.60 3.76 9.66
N SER A 24 -17.60 4.09 8.83
CA SER A 24 -17.42 4.98 7.69
C SER A 24 -17.18 6.39 8.20
N ASP A 25 -15.92 6.72 8.46
CA ASP A 25 -15.53 8.10 8.70
C ASP A 25 -15.59 8.87 7.38
N VAL A 26 -16.08 10.11 7.42
CA VAL A 26 -16.44 10.97 6.27
C VAL A 26 -15.22 11.31 5.37
N THR A 27 -14.04 10.81 5.72
CA THR A 27 -12.75 11.00 5.03
C THR A 27 -12.20 9.75 4.33
N GLY A 28 -12.85 8.58 4.47
CA GLY A 28 -12.74 7.48 3.50
C GLY A 28 -11.52 6.57 3.56
N SER A 29 -10.87 6.36 4.72
CA SER A 29 -9.89 5.27 4.85
C SER A 29 -9.97 4.62 6.23
N PRO A 30 -10.43 3.36 6.35
CA PRO A 30 -10.44 2.65 7.63
C PRO A 30 -9.01 2.44 8.14
N LEU A 31 -8.78 2.84 9.39
CA LEU A 31 -7.57 2.58 10.19
C LEU A 31 -7.33 1.07 10.24
N VAL A 32 -6.29 0.57 9.57
CA VAL A 32 -5.86 -0.83 9.72
C VAL A 32 -4.34 -0.91 9.73
N PHE A 33 -3.86 -1.52 10.81
CA PHE A 33 -2.50 -2.03 10.98
C PHE A 33 -2.37 -3.37 10.23
N GLU A 34 -1.27 -3.52 9.51
CA GLU A 34 -0.70 -4.75 8.92
C GLU A 34 -1.60 -5.98 8.72
N ASN A 35 -1.87 -6.33 7.47
CA ASN A 35 -2.31 -7.68 7.09
C ASN A 35 -1.35 -8.27 6.05
N ILE A 36 -0.10 -8.55 6.43
CA ILE A 36 0.62 -9.62 5.72
C ILE A 36 -0.01 -10.95 6.14
N CYS A 37 -0.25 -11.83 5.16
CA CYS A 37 -0.72 -13.19 5.38
C CYS A 37 0.12 -13.86 6.47
N VAL A 38 -0.52 -14.51 7.45
CA VAL A 38 0.18 -15.11 8.60
C VAL A 38 1.31 -16.06 8.14
N GLU A 39 1.11 -16.74 7.02
CA GLU A 39 2.06 -17.65 6.35
C GLU A 39 3.33 -16.98 5.82
N ASP A 40 3.30 -15.66 5.61
CA ASP A 40 4.41 -14.88 5.07
C ASP A 40 5.14 -14.07 6.15
N ARG A 41 4.64 -14.06 7.40
CA ARG A 41 5.27 -13.34 8.52
C ARG A 41 6.66 -13.87 8.88
N GLU A 42 6.90 -15.16 8.64
CA GLU A 42 8.19 -15.81 8.89
C GLU A 42 9.10 -15.81 7.66
N LYS A 43 8.61 -15.32 6.50
CA LYS A 43 9.39 -15.23 5.27
C LYS A 43 10.04 -13.86 5.17
N ASP A 44 11.23 -13.81 4.58
CA ASP A 44 11.90 -12.55 4.26
C ASP A 44 11.26 -11.90 3.02
N VAL A 45 10.05 -11.37 3.20
CA VAL A 45 9.33 -10.63 2.16
C VAL A 45 10.06 -9.32 1.91
N ARG A 46 10.41 -9.06 0.65
CA ARG A 46 11.13 -7.86 0.22
C ARG A 46 10.19 -6.89 -0.48
N ILE A 47 10.37 -5.60 -0.27
CA ILE A 47 9.83 -4.56 -1.11
C ILE A 47 10.71 -4.50 -2.35
N VAL A 48 10.12 -4.76 -3.52
CA VAL A 48 10.86 -4.91 -4.78
C VAL A 48 10.60 -3.79 -5.78
N TYR A 49 9.49 -3.07 -5.66
CA TYR A 49 9.16 -1.91 -6.50
C TYR A 49 8.40 -0.86 -5.69
N VAL A 50 8.61 0.40 -6.05
CA VAL A 50 7.89 1.54 -5.47
C VAL A 50 7.32 2.46 -6.54
N TRP A 51 6.06 2.83 -6.33
CA TRP A 51 5.32 3.80 -7.11
C TRP A 51 4.72 4.88 -6.21
N VAL A 52 4.49 6.06 -6.78
CA VAL A 52 3.65 7.10 -6.16
C VAL A 52 2.36 7.21 -6.95
N GLY A 53 1.23 6.93 -6.31
CA GLY A 53 -0.10 7.15 -6.88
C GLY A 53 -0.56 8.59 -6.66
N LEU A 54 -1.04 9.23 -7.72
CA LEU A 54 -1.67 10.54 -7.66
C LEU A 54 -3.18 10.36 -7.64
N ARG A 55 -3.84 10.72 -6.53
CA ARG A 55 -5.31 10.72 -6.45
C ARG A 55 -5.89 11.87 -7.29
N SER A 56 -5.97 11.67 -8.61
CA SER A 56 -6.66 12.60 -9.51
C SER A 56 -8.17 12.40 -9.40
N LEU A 57 -8.85 13.31 -8.69
CA LEU A 57 -10.29 13.46 -8.85
C LEU A 57 -10.65 14.93 -9.05
N LYS A 58 -11.07 15.21 -10.29
CA LYS A 58 -11.69 16.46 -10.75
C LYS A 58 -10.77 17.67 -10.96
N GLY A 59 -9.64 17.43 -11.65
CA GLY A 59 -8.84 18.48 -12.30
C GLY A 59 -7.53 18.81 -11.60
N TRP A 60 -6.68 19.59 -12.27
CA TRP A 60 -5.37 20.04 -11.75
C TRP A 60 -5.46 20.85 -10.45
N TYR A 61 -6.66 21.32 -10.08
CA TYR A 61 -6.92 22.23 -8.95
C TYR A 61 -7.72 21.56 -7.81
N GLY A 62 -7.40 20.31 -7.47
CA GLY A 62 -7.92 19.63 -6.28
C GLY A 62 -6.80 19.25 -5.30
N PRO A 63 -7.11 18.93 -4.03
CA PRO A 63 -6.12 18.38 -3.10
C PRO A 63 -5.64 17.02 -3.65
N ASN A 64 -4.53 17.06 -4.39
CA ASN A 64 -3.83 15.89 -4.88
C ASN A 64 -3.24 15.17 -3.67
N HIS A 65 -3.97 14.18 -3.16
CA HIS A 65 -3.44 13.28 -2.15
C HIS A 65 -2.50 12.29 -2.82
N TRP A 66 -1.28 12.20 -2.29
CA TRP A 66 -0.29 11.23 -2.75
C TRP A 66 -0.38 9.99 -1.87
N SER A 67 -0.15 8.84 -2.48
CA SER A 67 0.05 7.59 -1.75
C SER A 67 1.20 6.83 -2.36
N VAL A 68 1.87 6.04 -1.55
CA VAL A 68 2.95 5.17 -2.03
C VAL A 68 2.37 3.79 -2.20
N ILE A 69 2.63 3.21 -3.37
CA ILE A 69 2.25 1.84 -3.69
C ILE A 69 3.53 1.02 -3.80
N LEU A 70 3.58 -0.12 -3.12
CA LEU A 70 4.74 -1.00 -3.06
C LEU A 70 4.37 -2.35 -3.65
N LYS A 71 5.31 -2.99 -4.34
CA LYS A 71 5.23 -4.41 -4.68
C LYS A 71 6.10 -5.21 -3.71
N LEU A 72 5.57 -6.30 -3.22
CA LEU A 72 6.27 -7.25 -2.38
C LEU A 72 6.77 -8.45 -3.21
N SER A 73 7.86 -9.09 -2.78
CA SER A 73 8.47 -10.22 -3.48
C SER A 73 7.57 -11.46 -3.51
N ASN A 74 6.60 -11.57 -2.60
CA ASN A 74 5.57 -12.60 -2.58
C ASN A 74 4.40 -12.32 -3.56
N GLY A 75 4.48 -11.25 -4.36
CA GLY A 75 3.46 -10.88 -5.33
C GLY A 75 2.33 -10.00 -4.80
N GLN A 76 2.35 -9.66 -3.51
CA GLN A 76 1.39 -8.74 -2.91
C GLN A 76 1.73 -7.28 -3.19
N TYR A 77 0.75 -6.42 -2.96
CA TYR A 77 0.83 -4.98 -3.16
C TYR A 77 0.39 -4.26 -1.90
N VAL A 78 1.10 -3.19 -1.57
CA VAL A 78 0.78 -2.33 -0.43
C VAL A 78 0.43 -0.95 -0.92
N CYS A 79 -0.63 -0.32 -0.40
CA CYS A 79 -0.92 1.09 -0.62
C CYS A 79 -0.91 1.84 0.71
N GLN A 80 -0.04 2.84 0.83
CA GLN A 80 0.15 3.67 2.04
C GLN A 80 -0.21 5.14 1.79
N GLN A 81 -1.08 5.70 2.64
CA GLN A 81 -1.51 7.10 2.57
C GLN A 81 -1.45 7.77 3.95
N LYS A 82 -0.73 8.88 4.06
CA LYS A 82 -0.85 9.77 5.23
C LYS A 82 -2.13 10.60 5.14
N ASN A 83 -2.95 10.51 6.18
CA ASN A 83 -4.22 11.21 6.32
C ASN A 83 -4.06 12.51 7.11
N THR A 84 -5.04 13.39 6.96
CA THR A 84 -5.08 14.70 7.64
C THR A 84 -5.19 14.58 9.16
N ASN A 85 -5.70 13.45 9.67
CA ASN A 85 -5.75 13.12 11.09
C ASN A 85 -4.43 12.50 11.62
N HIS A 86 -3.31 12.70 10.92
CA HIS A 86 -1.96 12.30 11.30
C HIS A 86 -1.63 10.80 11.12
N TYR A 87 -2.65 9.95 10.96
CA TYR A 87 -2.45 8.51 10.75
C TYR A 87 -2.02 8.16 9.33
N VAL A 88 -1.33 7.04 9.18
CA VAL A 88 -1.04 6.42 7.89
C VAL A 88 -1.98 5.23 7.69
N ALA A 89 -2.82 5.29 6.65
CA ALA A 89 -3.57 4.13 6.17
C ALA A 89 -2.62 3.22 5.39
N CYS A 90 -2.62 1.92 5.68
CA CYS A 90 -1.81 0.91 5.00
C CYS A 90 -2.70 -0.29 4.66
N LYS A 91 -2.78 -0.67 3.38
CA LYS A 91 -3.56 -1.82 2.92
C LYS A 91 -2.68 -2.74 2.08
N VAL A 92 -2.76 -4.04 2.35
CA VAL A 92 -2.04 -5.09 1.64
C VAL A 92 -3.06 -5.95 0.91
N GLU A 93 -2.87 -6.16 -0.39
CA GLU A 93 -3.76 -6.95 -1.24
C GLU A 93 -2.96 -7.72 -2.30
N ASN A 94 -3.59 -8.71 -2.94
CA ASN A 94 -2.95 -9.51 -3.99
C ASN A 94 -2.97 -8.82 -5.37
N SER A 95 -3.55 -7.62 -5.46
CA SER A 95 -3.55 -6.81 -6.68
C SER A 95 -3.29 -5.33 -6.34
N LEU A 96 -2.62 -4.65 -7.26
CA LEU A 96 -2.34 -3.22 -7.15
C LEU A 96 -3.66 -2.42 -7.05
N GLY A 97 -4.64 -2.78 -7.88
CA GLY A 97 -5.94 -2.12 -7.93
C GLY A 97 -6.77 -2.30 -6.67
N ASP A 98 -6.74 -3.48 -6.05
CA ASP A 98 -7.45 -3.71 -4.80
C ASP A 98 -6.78 -2.99 -3.64
N ALA A 99 -5.45 -2.99 -3.54
CA ALA A 99 -4.74 -2.23 -2.50
C ALA A 99 -5.11 -0.74 -2.57
N ALA A 100 -5.13 -0.18 -3.78
CA ALA A 100 -5.56 1.18 -4.06
C ALA A 100 -7.04 1.42 -3.71
N ARG A 101 -7.95 0.56 -4.16
CA ARG A 101 -9.40 0.65 -3.89
C ARG A 101 -9.72 0.53 -2.40
N GLN A 102 -9.02 -0.31 -1.65
CA GLN A 102 -9.19 -0.46 -0.21
C GLN A 102 -8.69 0.76 0.57
N THR A 103 -7.62 1.40 0.08
CA THR A 103 -7.08 2.62 0.71
C THR A 103 -7.92 3.85 0.36
N TRP A 104 -8.43 3.95 -0.87
CA TRP A 104 -9.07 5.16 -1.40
C TRP A 104 -10.60 5.09 -1.55
N GLY A 105 -11.20 3.91 -1.34
CA GLY A 105 -12.58 3.60 -1.68
C GLY A 105 -12.79 3.49 -3.19
N GLU A 106 -14.03 3.69 -3.66
CA GLU A 106 -14.43 3.67 -5.08
C GLU A 106 -13.57 4.55 -6.00
N LYS A 107 -13.00 5.60 -5.42
CA LYS A 107 -12.08 6.55 -6.04
C LYS A 107 -10.74 5.92 -6.46
N GLY A 108 -10.35 4.81 -5.84
CA GLY A 108 -9.14 4.07 -6.14
C GLY A 108 -9.23 3.14 -7.34
N ARG A 109 -10.38 3.06 -8.03
CA ARG A 109 -10.52 2.23 -9.22
C ARG A 109 -9.65 2.71 -10.38
N LYS A 110 -9.48 4.03 -10.55
CA LYS A 110 -8.70 4.63 -11.64
C LYS A 110 -7.59 5.53 -11.13
N VAL A 111 -6.35 5.08 -11.29
CA VAL A 111 -5.19 5.75 -10.69
C VAL A 111 -4.05 5.77 -11.70
N ARG A 112 -3.39 6.93 -11.77
CA ARG A 112 -2.10 7.06 -12.45
C ARG A 112 -0.99 6.99 -11.42
N THR A 113 0.04 6.23 -11.76
CA THR A 113 1.17 6.02 -10.88
C THR A 113 2.45 6.54 -11.52
N SER A 114 3.37 6.95 -10.68
CA SER A 114 4.72 7.35 -11.03
C SER A 114 5.69 6.29 -10.56
N CYS A 115 6.44 5.69 -11.48
CA CYS A 115 7.40 4.65 -11.18
C CYS A 115 8.69 5.25 -10.66
N TYR A 116 9.06 4.87 -9.45
CA TYR A 116 10.37 5.17 -8.87
C TYR A 116 11.30 3.95 -8.90
N GLY A 117 10.83 2.81 -9.43
CA GLY A 117 11.65 1.67 -9.82
C GLY A 117 11.88 0.67 -8.69
N GLU A 118 12.91 -0.15 -8.91
CA GLU A 118 13.28 -1.26 -8.04
C GLU A 118 13.93 -0.79 -6.73
N CYS A 119 13.75 -1.59 -5.71
CA CYS A 119 14.48 -1.54 -4.45
C CYS A 119 14.63 -2.97 -3.89
N ASP A 120 15.43 -3.11 -2.84
CA ASP A 120 15.55 -4.37 -2.09
C ASP A 120 15.63 -4.03 -0.60
N VAL A 121 14.45 -3.88 0.00
CA VAL A 121 14.31 -3.57 1.42
C VAL A 121 13.43 -4.65 2.05
N SER A 122 13.90 -5.28 3.13
CA SER A 122 13.08 -6.25 3.85
C SER A 122 11.87 -5.54 4.45
N TRP A 123 10.69 -6.15 4.29
CA TRP A 123 9.45 -5.63 4.83
C TRP A 123 9.51 -5.48 6.35
N SER A 124 10.16 -6.42 7.03
CA SER A 124 10.35 -6.36 8.48
C SER A 124 11.24 -5.18 8.89
N THR A 125 12.38 -4.98 8.22
CA THR A 125 13.27 -3.84 8.42
C THR A 125 12.54 -2.52 8.18
N PHE A 126 11.83 -2.41 7.06
CA PHE A 126 11.00 -1.26 6.73
C PHE A 126 10.03 -0.92 7.86
N HIS A 127 9.30 -1.90 8.37
CA HIS A 127 8.35 -1.70 9.47
C HIS A 127 9.01 -1.30 10.79
N SER A 128 10.19 -1.85 11.09
CA SER A 128 10.91 -1.52 12.33
C SER A 128 11.60 -0.15 12.30
N GLU A 129 12.05 0.30 11.13
CA GLU A 129 12.92 1.48 11.01
C GLU A 129 12.22 2.70 10.42
N PHE A 130 11.29 2.49 9.48
CA PHE A 130 10.55 3.59 8.87
C PHE A 130 9.29 3.87 9.68
N THR A 131 9.42 4.77 10.65
CA THR A 131 8.27 5.21 11.43
C THR A 131 7.92 6.67 11.19
N GLU A 132 6.68 6.91 10.78
CA GLU A 132 6.15 8.24 10.56
C GLU A 132 5.24 8.63 11.72
N TYR A 133 5.79 9.40 12.66
CA TYR A 133 5.08 9.93 13.82
C TYR A 133 4.75 11.42 13.71
N SER A 134 5.13 12.08 12.60
CA SER A 134 4.90 13.52 12.49
C SER A 134 3.41 13.84 12.37
N GLU A 135 2.99 14.90 13.07
CA GLU A 135 1.67 15.49 12.85
C GLU A 135 1.50 15.91 11.38
N TYR A 136 0.25 16.01 10.97
CA TYR A 136 -0.12 16.53 9.66
C TYR A 136 -0.10 18.05 9.73
N THR A 137 0.84 18.64 9.01
CA THR A 137 0.88 20.07 8.75
C THR A 137 0.84 20.28 7.24
N PHE A 138 0.21 21.37 6.80
CA PHE A 138 0.02 21.64 5.37
C PHE A 138 1.34 21.79 4.60
N PHE A 139 2.44 22.12 5.27
CA PHE A 139 3.73 22.42 4.64
C PHE A 139 4.80 21.35 4.81
N THR A 140 4.82 20.63 5.94
CA THR A 140 5.93 19.74 6.30
C THR A 140 5.49 18.32 6.68
N GLY A 141 4.23 18.14 7.09
CA GLY A 141 3.67 16.89 7.57
C GLY A 141 2.60 16.29 6.66
N ASP A 142 2.52 16.75 5.41
CA ASP A 142 1.47 16.34 4.48
C ASP A 142 1.73 14.98 3.80
N CYS A 143 0.77 14.54 2.99
CA CYS A 143 0.86 13.29 2.24
C CYS A 143 1.97 13.28 1.18
N GLN A 144 2.35 14.45 0.64
CA GLN A 144 3.39 14.56 -0.38
C GLN A 144 4.78 14.39 0.24
N ASN A 145 5.03 15.04 1.37
CA ASN A 145 6.27 14.91 2.11
C ASN A 145 6.42 13.51 2.70
N TYR A 146 5.33 12.90 3.16
CA TYR A 146 5.34 11.49 3.52
C TYR A 146 5.81 10.59 2.36
N ALA A 147 5.20 10.74 1.18
CA ALA A 147 5.59 9.97 0.01
C ALA A 147 7.05 10.24 -0.41
N ARG A 148 7.53 11.49 -0.33
CA ARG A 148 8.93 11.85 -0.57
C ARG A 148 9.88 11.10 0.37
N LYS A 149 9.63 11.15 1.68
CA LYS A 149 10.44 10.46 2.69
C LYS A 149 10.46 8.95 2.47
N LEU A 150 9.30 8.38 2.16
CA LEU A 150 9.17 6.94 1.97
C LEU A 150 9.91 6.47 0.72
N VAL A 151 9.78 7.19 -0.40
CA VAL A 151 10.55 6.89 -1.61
C VAL A 151 12.05 7.05 -1.37
N ASP A 152 12.48 8.15 -0.75
CA ASP A 152 13.89 8.37 -0.41
C ASP A 152 14.46 7.27 0.51
N TYR A 153 13.70 6.84 1.52
CA TYR A 153 14.09 5.70 2.35
C TYR A 153 14.33 4.45 1.50
N LEU A 154 13.38 4.09 0.65
CA LEU A 154 13.38 2.82 -0.10
C LEU A 154 14.39 2.78 -1.26
N ASN A 155 14.60 3.88 -1.97
CA ASN A 155 15.41 3.87 -3.20
C ASN A 155 16.33 5.08 -3.40
N LYS A 156 16.44 5.97 -2.41
CA LYS A 156 17.29 7.17 -2.43
C LYS A 156 16.97 8.14 -3.58
N LYS A 157 15.76 8.08 -4.14
CA LYS A 157 15.29 9.00 -5.19
C LYS A 157 14.46 10.13 -4.59
N THR A 158 14.55 11.28 -5.23
CA THR A 158 13.73 12.44 -4.89
C THR A 158 12.45 12.47 -5.72
N VAL A 159 11.30 12.55 -5.04
CA VAL A 159 9.99 12.77 -5.66
C VAL A 159 9.79 14.27 -5.89
N GLY A 160 9.85 14.69 -7.16
CA GLY A 160 9.63 16.09 -7.55
C GLY A 160 8.19 16.57 -7.32
N LEU A 161 7.95 17.88 -7.49
CA LEU A 161 6.61 18.50 -7.32
C LEU A 161 5.54 17.89 -8.24
N PHE A 162 5.95 17.40 -9.42
CA PHE A 162 5.09 16.76 -10.39
C PHE A 162 5.67 15.38 -10.73
N PRO A 163 5.24 14.31 -10.03
CA PRO A 163 5.67 12.95 -10.33
C PRO A 163 5.33 12.57 -11.78
N SER A 164 6.27 11.92 -12.48
CA SER A 164 6.07 11.50 -13.87
C SER A 164 5.07 10.34 -13.93
N GLU A 165 3.97 10.44 -14.67
CA GLU A 165 2.92 9.40 -14.76
C GLU A 165 3.36 8.24 -15.68
N ASN A 166 4.41 7.51 -15.32
CA ASN A 166 5.04 6.45 -16.12
C ASN A 166 4.94 5.04 -15.49
N GLY A 167 4.10 4.87 -14.47
CA GLY A 167 3.86 3.58 -13.82
C GLY A 167 2.63 2.84 -14.38
N PRO A 168 2.28 1.68 -13.79
CA PRO A 168 1.08 0.94 -14.17
C PRO A 168 -0.20 1.75 -13.96
N GLU A 169 -1.11 1.64 -14.93
CA GLU A 169 -2.48 2.14 -14.87
C GLU A 169 -3.46 0.99 -14.65
N PHE A 170 -4.57 1.25 -13.96
CA PHE A 170 -5.63 0.29 -13.67
C PHE A 170 -6.99 1.00 -13.55
N TRP A 171 -8.07 0.25 -13.77
CA TRP A 171 -9.47 0.73 -13.86
C TRP A 171 -10.45 -0.24 -13.19
#